data_AF-A0A2V8LXD5-F1
#
_entry.id   AF-A0A2V8LXD5-F1
#
_cell.length_a   1.000
_cell.length_b   1.000
_cell.length_c   1.000
_cell.angle_alpha   90.00
_cell.angle_beta   90.00
_cell.angle_gamma   90.00
#
_symmetry.space_group_name_H-M   'P 1'
#
loop_
_entity.id
_entity.type
_entity.pdbx_description
1 polymer ?
#
loop_
_entity_poly.entity_id
_entity_poly.type
_entity_poly.pdbx_seq_one_letter_code
_entity_poly.pdbx_strand_id
1 'polypeptide(L)' 'TADRLKNLKAVRKVTSTMALPKLGQPADMANAAVFLSSDALAGHITGQTLVIAGGMEGRLLWPPGEASTRT' A
#
# COMPACT_ATOMS: atom_id res chain seq x y z
N THR A 1 -18.79 -3.68 -4.55
CA THR A 1 -17.32 -3.79 -4.76
C THR A 1 -16.56 -2.77 -3.91
N ALA A 2 -17.02 -1.52 -3.78
CA ALA A 2 -16.53 -0.56 -2.80
C ALA A 2 -17.05 -0.83 -1.36
N ASP A 3 -18.23 -1.40 -1.19
CA ASP A 3 -18.82 -1.61 0.15
C ASP A 3 -18.03 -2.56 1.05
N ARG A 4 -17.20 -3.44 0.46
CA ARG A 4 -16.29 -4.30 1.22
C ARG A 4 -15.19 -3.51 1.93
N LEU A 5 -14.81 -2.33 1.44
CA LEU A 5 -13.82 -1.46 2.07
C LEU A 5 -14.33 -0.88 3.40
N LYS A 6 -15.66 -0.82 3.59
CA LYS A 6 -16.29 -0.37 4.84
C LYS A 6 -16.26 -1.46 5.92
N ASN A 7 -15.97 -2.71 5.56
CA ASN A 7 -15.92 -3.82 6.50
C ASN A 7 -14.54 -3.91 7.19
N LEU A 8 -14.47 -3.39 8.42
CA LEU A 8 -13.23 -3.35 9.21
C LEU A 8 -12.58 -4.71 9.44
N LYS A 9 -13.35 -5.80 9.59
CA LYS A 9 -12.79 -7.15 9.71
C LYS A 9 -12.10 -7.59 8.42
N ALA A 10 -12.71 -7.28 7.27
CA ALA A 10 -12.12 -7.57 5.98
C ALA A 10 -10.85 -6.75 5.76
N VAL A 11 -10.87 -5.45 6.09
CA VAL A 11 -9.72 -4.55 5.98
C VAL A 11 -8.56 -5.05 6.84
N ARG A 12 -8.80 -5.33 8.13
CA ARG A 12 -7.76 -5.84 9.03
C ARG A 12 -7.14 -7.15 8.55
N LYS A 13 -7.95 -8.03 7.96
CA LYS A 13 -7.47 -9.32 7.42
C LYS A 13 -6.57 -9.12 6.21
N VAL A 14 -6.87 -8.17 5.32
CA VAL A 14 -6.03 -7.94 4.13
C VAL A 14 -4.76 -7.16 4.45
N THR A 15 -4.80 -6.26 5.45
CA THR A 15 -3.63 -5.50 5.88
C THR A 15 -2.72 -6.26 6.85
N SER A 16 -3.11 -7.44 7.33
CA SER A 16 -2.34 -8.18 8.34
C SER A 16 -1.02 -8.74 7.82
N THR A 17 -0.81 -8.77 6.51
CA THR A 17 0.43 -9.20 5.85
C THR A 17 1.27 -8.03 5.34
N MET A 18 0.84 -6.79 5.60
CA MET A 18 1.50 -5.56 5.18
C MET A 18 2.32 -4.98 6.32
N ALA A 19 3.58 -4.61 6.07
CA ALA A 19 4.40 -3.90 7.06
C ALA A 19 3.76 -2.56 7.44
N LEU A 20 3.11 -1.89 6.48
CA LEU A 20 2.26 -0.73 6.72
C LEU A 20 0.78 -1.17 6.66
N PRO A 21 0.05 -1.29 7.79
CA PRO A 21 -1.32 -1.80 7.82
C PRO A 21 -2.35 -0.75 7.35
N LYS A 22 -2.16 -0.23 6.13
CA LYS A 22 -2.98 0.78 5.46
C LYS A 22 -3.44 0.24 4.11
N LEU A 23 -4.68 0.54 3.74
CA LEU A 23 -5.15 0.29 2.38
C LEU A 23 -4.52 1.30 1.41
N GLY A 24 -3.92 0.78 0.33
CA GLY A 24 -3.46 1.59 -0.78
C GLY A 24 -4.60 2.43 -1.36
N GLN A 25 -4.38 3.73 -1.46
CA GLN A 25 -5.30 4.68 -2.07
C GLN A 25 -4.86 4.96 -3.51
N PRO A 26 -5.78 5.37 -4.41
CA PRO A 26 -5.43 5.81 -5.76
C PRO A 26 -4.34 6.90 -5.75
N ALA A 27 -4.37 7.78 -4.76
CA ALA A 27 -3.38 8.83 -4.57
C ALA A 27 -1.95 8.28 -4.33
N ASP A 28 -1.80 7.13 -3.67
CA ASP A 28 -0.47 6.53 -3.44
C ASP A 28 0.19 6.13 -4.77
N MET A 29 -0.59 5.61 -5.74
CA MET A 29 -0.11 5.30 -7.09
C MET A 29 0.18 6.56 -7.90
N ALA A 30 -0.74 7.53 -7.86
CA ALA A 30 -0.64 8.77 -8.62
C ALA A 30 0.61 9.57 -8.20
N ASN A 31 0.87 9.68 -6.90
CA ASN A 31 2.04 10.40 -6.39
C ASN A 31 3.36 9.76 -6.83
N ALA A 32 3.43 8.43 -6.85
CA ALA A 32 4.62 7.73 -7.36
C ALA A 32 4.82 7.95 -8.86
N ALA A 33 3.74 7.93 -9.65
CA ALA A 33 3.80 8.24 -11.08
C ALA A 33 4.25 9.68 -11.33
N VAL A 34 3.71 10.64 -10.56
CA VAL A 34 4.11 12.06 -10.64
C VAL A 34 5.59 12.23 -10.29
N PHE A 35 6.08 11.59 -9.23
CA PHE A 35 7.51 11.59 -8.90
C PHE A 35 8.37 11.06 -10.05
N LEU A 36 8.01 9.90 -10.62
CA LEU A 36 8.76 9.28 -11.72
C LEU A 36 8.71 10.08 -13.02
N SER A 37 7.71 10.96 -13.19
CA SER A 37 7.62 11.84 -14.35
C SER A 37 8.57 13.05 -14.30
N SER A 38 9.22 13.29 -13.16
CA SER A 38 10.12 14.44 -12.99
C SER A 38 11.53 14.12 -13.47
N ASP A 39 12.01 14.83 -14.50
CA ASP A 39 13.38 14.69 -15.00
C ASP A 39 14.43 15.04 -13.93
N ALA A 40 14.15 16.04 -13.08
CA ALA A 40 15.07 16.48 -12.04
C ALA A 40 15.16 15.49 -10.86
N LEU A 41 14.06 14.84 -10.50
CA LEU A 41 13.99 13.94 -9.34
C LEU A 41 14.24 12.47 -9.71
N ALA A 42 13.87 12.06 -10.92
CA ALA A 42 13.83 10.67 -11.34
C ALA A 42 14.54 10.41 -12.68
N GLY A 43 15.28 11.38 -13.23
CA GLY A 43 15.94 11.25 -14.56
C GLY A 43 16.90 10.07 -14.73
N HIS A 44 17.36 9.46 -13.64
CA HIS A 44 18.20 8.25 -13.65
C HIS A 44 17.47 6.96 -13.23
N ILE A 45 16.16 7.01 -13.00
CA ILE A 45 15.36 5.84 -12.61
C ILE A 45 14.70 5.28 -13.86
N THR A 46 15.37 4.32 -14.50
CA THR A 46 14.89 3.66 -15.72
C THR A 46 14.96 2.13 -15.60
N GLY A 47 14.06 1.43 -16.29
CA GLY A 47 13.97 -0.04 -16.30
C GLY A 47 13.59 -0.67 -14.96
N GLN A 48 13.13 0.13 -13.98
CA GLN A 48 12.78 -0.34 -12.64
C GLN A 48 11.30 -0.65 -12.51
N THR A 49 10.98 -1.72 -11.78
CA THR A 49 9.62 -2.01 -11.33
C THR A 49 9.45 -1.50 -9.91
N LEU A 50 8.62 -0.48 -9.71
CA LEU A 50 8.31 0.06 -8.39
C LEU A 50 7.06 -0.63 -7.81
N VAL A 51 7.24 -1.40 -6.74
CA VAL A 51 6.14 -2.07 -6.04
C VAL A 51 5.54 -1.14 -5.00
N ILE A 52 4.28 -0.74 -5.21
CA ILE A 52 3.53 0.12 -4.28
C ILE A 52 2.47 -0.73 -3.58
N ALA A 53 2.87 -1.40 -2.49
CA ALA A 53 2.07 -2.46 -1.87
C ALA A 53 1.99 -2.38 -0.34
N GLY A 54 2.50 -1.32 0.30
CA GLY A 54 2.52 -1.22 1.77
C GLY A 54 3.36 -2.31 2.45
N GLY A 55 4.29 -2.94 1.74
CA GLY A 55 5.14 -4.02 2.27
C GLY A 55 4.38 -5.34 2.44
N MET A 56 3.54 -5.73 1.47
CA MET A 56 2.94 -7.07 1.43
C MET A 56 4.02 -8.13 1.21
N GLU A 57 4.25 -8.96 2.22
CA GLU A 57 5.26 -10.04 2.18
C GLU A 57 4.64 -11.45 2.23
N GLY A 58 3.32 -11.54 2.29
CA GLY A 58 2.56 -12.80 2.25
C GLY A 58 2.48 -13.55 3.59
N ARG A 59 3.45 -13.36 4.50
CA ARG A 59 3.35 -13.88 5.88
C ARG A 59 2.48 -12.97 6.76
N LEU A 60 1.88 -13.54 7.80
CA LEU A 60 1.15 -12.76 8.79
C LEU A 60 2.14 -11.94 9.63
N LEU A 61 2.04 -10.62 9.55
CA LEU A 61 2.86 -9.68 10.33
C LEU A 61 2.10 -9.20 11.57
N TRP A 62 0.78 -9.02 11.43
CA TRP A 62 -0.09 -8.55 12.50
C TRP A 62 -1.07 -9.66 12.90
N PRO A 63 -0.97 -10.19 14.13
CA PRO A 63 -1.95 -11.13 14.67
C PRO A 63 -3.37 -10.54 14.65
N PRO A 64 -4.41 -11.40 14.61
CA PRO A 64 -5.80 -10.94 14.62
C PRO A 64 -6.10 -10.09 15.85
N GLY A 65 -6.32 -8.79 15.65
CA GLY A 65 -6.64 -7.83 16.71
C GLY A 65 -5.59 -6.75 16.96
N GLU A 66 -4.35 -6.92 16.48
CA GLU A 66 -3.24 -5.97 16.73
C GLU A 66 -2.99 -4.96 15.60
N ALA A 67 -3.54 -5.17 14.40
CA ALA A 67 -3.37 -4.24 13.29
C ALA A 67 -4.08 -2.90 13.57
N SER A 68 -3.31 -1.88 13.94
CA SER A 68 -3.77 -0.49 14.06
C SER A 68 -3.97 0.10 12.67
N THR A 69 -5.21 0.16 12.20
CA THR A 69 -5.55 0.85 10.95
C THR A 69 -5.46 2.35 11.19
N ARG A 70 -4.31 2.97 10.90
CA ARG A 70 -4.27 4.43 10.69
C ARG A 70 -4.98 4.69 9.36
N THR A 71 -6.14 5.35 9.46
CA THR A 71 -7.03 5.64 8.32
C THR A 71 -6.41 6.69 7.42
#